data_AF-A0A4U0SQ23-F1
#
_entry.id   AF-A0A4U0SQ23-F1
#
_cell.length_a   1.000
_cell.length_b   1.000
_cell.length_c   1.000
_cell.angle_alpha   90.00
_cell.angle_beta   90.00
_cell.angle_gamma   90.00
#
_symmetry.space_group_name_H-M   'P 1'
#
loop_
_entity.id
_entity.type
_entity.pdbx_description
1 polymer ?
#
loop_
_entity_poly.entity_id
_entity_poly.type
_entity_poly.pdbx_seq_one_letter_code
_entity_poly.pdbx_strand_id
1 'polypeptide(L)'
;MDAQWNKVEHRLFSFISINWRARPLTSFEVALSLIAATTTSGGLRVTARLDEDVYPTGIEIDAQHAAALTINPNEFHGEWNYTIPPQAGVPAVPLQPPGRRAHPRLAHTFDSALATHPVLTGMPRDALDQLVAQVRELVDALPPKQRPRHRKLTVENIAWAAVLDQRGLPCSLIAHLFRIGENQMRTLLQQARPLLQQQGHHAEPLPVHLVDPCQLARYVMHATSTTS
;
A
#
# COMPACT_ATOMS: atom_id res chain seq x y z
N MET A 1 -1.47 -5.06 9.35
CA MET A 1 -2.11 -4.78 10.64
C MET A 1 -1.06 -5.05 11.70
N ASP A 2 -0.55 -3.99 12.32
CA ASP A 2 0.41 -4.12 13.40
C ASP A 2 -0.22 -4.95 14.53
N ALA A 3 0.46 -5.99 15.00
CA ALA A 3 0.02 -6.78 16.14
C ALA A 3 -0.04 -5.84 17.35
N GLN A 4 -1.23 -5.38 17.68
CA GLN A 4 -1.46 -4.44 18.77
C GLN A 4 -1.30 -5.20 20.09
N TRP A 5 -0.11 -5.06 20.69
CA TRP A 5 0.30 -5.41 22.06
C TRP A 5 -0.83 -5.83 23.03
N ASN A 6 -1.14 -7.13 23.11
CA ASN A 6 -2.13 -7.71 24.03
C ASN A 6 -1.50 -8.10 25.38
N LYS A 7 -2.15 -7.78 26.51
CA LYS A 7 -1.67 -8.09 27.87
C LYS A 7 -1.56 -9.59 28.16
N VAL A 8 -2.42 -10.42 27.55
CA VAL A 8 -2.39 -11.88 27.72
C VAL A 8 -1.15 -12.46 27.05
N GLU A 9 -0.90 -12.05 25.81
CA GLU A 9 0.30 -12.38 25.04
C GLU A 9 1.55 -11.90 25.77
N HIS A 10 1.58 -10.66 26.30
CA HIS A 10 2.73 -10.17 27.04
C HIS A 10 3.02 -10.99 28.30
N ARG A 11 1.98 -11.43 29.04
CA ARG A 11 2.16 -12.31 30.20
C ARG A 11 2.75 -13.65 29.76
N LEU A 12 2.20 -14.27 28.73
CA LEU A 12 2.70 -15.54 28.17
C LEU A 12 4.15 -15.42 27.68
N PHE A 13 4.44 -14.47 26.80
CA PHE A 13 5.76 -14.28 26.18
C PHE A 13 6.83 -13.89 27.20
N SER A 14 6.47 -13.18 28.28
CA SER A 14 7.42 -12.86 29.35
C SER A 14 7.98 -14.12 30.03
N PHE A 15 7.13 -15.09 30.34
CA PHE A 15 7.55 -16.35 30.96
C PHE A 15 8.26 -17.30 29.98
N ILE A 16 7.83 -17.33 28.72
CA ILE A 16 8.56 -18.08 27.67
C ILE A 16 9.98 -17.53 27.51
N SER A 17 10.16 -16.21 27.51
CA SER A 17 11.47 -15.55 27.38
C SER A 17 12.41 -15.87 28.56
N ILE A 18 11.86 -16.03 29.77
CA ILE A 18 12.63 -16.48 30.94
C ILE A 18 13.16 -17.91 30.73
N ASN A 19 12.33 -18.82 30.21
CA ASN A 19 12.75 -20.19 29.90
C ASN A 19 13.83 -20.26 28.81
N TRP A 20 13.89 -19.27 27.92
CA TRP A 20 14.87 -19.17 26.84
C TRP A 20 16.19 -18.54 27.26
N ARG A 21 16.25 -17.93 28.45
CA ARG A 21 17.43 -17.21 28.92
C ARG A 21 18.67 -18.12 28.92
N ALA A 22 19.70 -17.69 28.20
CA ALA A 22 20.98 -18.38 28.05
C ALA A 22 20.88 -19.80 27.42
N ARG A 23 19.78 -20.12 26.73
CA ARG A 23 19.61 -21.36 25.98
C ARG A 23 19.55 -21.06 24.48
N PRO A 24 20.52 -21.52 23.69
CA PRO A 24 20.50 -21.28 22.25
C PRO A 24 19.38 -22.09 21.59
N LEU A 25 18.57 -21.45 20.74
CA LEU A 25 17.47 -22.07 19.99
C LEU A 25 18.01 -22.76 18.73
N THR A 26 18.73 -23.87 18.91
CA THR A 26 19.44 -24.57 17.83
C THR A 26 18.56 -25.47 16.97
N SER A 27 17.35 -25.81 17.43
CA SER A 27 16.38 -26.62 16.68
C SER A 27 14.94 -26.29 17.06
N PHE A 28 13.99 -26.67 16.21
CA PHE A 28 12.55 -26.56 16.52
C PHE A 28 12.17 -27.37 17.76
N GLU A 29 12.75 -28.56 17.94
CA GLU A 29 12.53 -29.40 19.13
C GLU A 29 12.95 -28.68 20.42
N VAL A 30 14.12 -28.03 20.41
CA VAL A 30 14.60 -27.23 21.54
C VAL A 30 13.64 -26.07 21.80
N ALA A 31 13.20 -25.35 20.76
CA ALA A 31 12.25 -24.25 20.92
C ALA A 31 10.91 -24.72 21.51
N LEU A 32 10.32 -25.80 20.98
CA LEU A 32 9.06 -26.37 21.46
C LEU A 32 9.16 -26.85 22.90
N SER A 33 10.23 -27.56 23.25
CA SER A 33 10.49 -28.03 24.61
C SER A 33 10.56 -26.88 25.60
N LEU A 34 11.23 -25.79 25.24
CA LEU A 34 11.37 -24.62 26.12
C LEU A 34 10.07 -23.84 26.30
N ILE A 35 9.25 -23.74 25.25
CA ILE A 35 7.91 -23.13 25.31
C ILE A 35 6.98 -24.01 26.15
N ALA A 36 6.95 -25.33 25.90
CA ALA A 36 6.08 -26.26 26.61
C ALA A 36 6.46 -26.40 28.10
N ALA A 37 7.73 -26.17 28.45
CA ALA A 37 8.20 -26.10 29.83
C ALA A 37 7.75 -24.83 30.57
N THR A 38 7.03 -23.90 29.94
CA THR A 38 6.55 -22.68 30.60
C THR A 38 5.36 -23.01 31.51
N THR A 39 5.61 -22.94 32.82
CA THR A 39 4.59 -23.05 33.87
C THR A 39 4.73 -21.93 34.89
N THR A 40 3.63 -21.40 35.40
CA THR A 40 3.65 -20.38 36.47
C THR A 40 2.96 -20.89 37.74
N SER A 41 3.29 -20.31 38.89
CA SER A 41 2.62 -20.60 40.17
C SER A 41 1.11 -20.30 40.15
N GLY A 42 0.68 -19.41 39.26
CA GLY A 42 -0.73 -19.11 38.99
C GLY A 42 -1.45 -20.13 38.08
N GLY A 43 -0.81 -21.25 37.75
CA GLY A 43 -1.42 -22.35 37.01
C GLY A 43 -1.38 -22.23 35.48
N LEU A 44 -0.67 -21.24 34.91
CA LEU A 44 -0.46 -21.19 33.46
C LEU A 44 0.34 -22.42 33.04
N ARG A 45 -0.17 -23.15 32.05
CA ARG A 45 0.53 -24.24 31.38
C ARG A 45 0.49 -23.98 29.88
N VAL A 46 1.64 -24.04 29.23
CA VAL A 46 1.77 -23.78 27.80
C VAL A 46 2.01 -25.10 27.07
N THR A 47 1.32 -25.28 25.95
CA THR A 47 1.58 -26.37 25.00
C THR A 47 2.04 -25.77 23.69
N ALA A 48 3.07 -26.36 23.08
CA ALA A 48 3.58 -25.95 21.79
C ALA A 48 3.59 -27.14 20.85
N ARG A 49 3.27 -26.90 19.58
CA ARG A 49 3.34 -27.89 18.50
C ARG A 49 4.03 -27.26 17.30
N LEU A 50 4.80 -28.07 16.56
CA LEU A 50 5.27 -27.65 15.25
C LEU A 50 4.08 -27.69 14.30
N ASP A 51 3.89 -26.61 13.55
CA ASP A 51 3.01 -26.58 12.41
C ASP A 51 3.88 -26.57 11.15
N GLU A 52 3.82 -27.67 10.40
CA GLU A 52 4.56 -27.85 9.15
C GLU A 52 3.70 -27.52 7.92
N ASP A 53 2.46 -27.08 8.14
CA ASP A 53 1.56 -26.72 7.05
C ASP A 53 2.10 -25.51 6.29
N VAL A 54 1.99 -25.56 4.96
CA VAL A 54 2.42 -24.48 4.08
C VAL A 54 1.27 -23.50 3.90
N TYR A 55 1.37 -22.36 4.57
CA TYR A 55 0.42 -21.26 4.42
C TYR A 55 0.88 -20.31 3.31
N PRO A 56 0.11 -20.15 2.21
CA PRO A 56 0.45 -19.19 1.18
C PRO A 56 0.36 -17.77 1.74
N THR A 57 1.36 -16.96 1.43
CA THR A 57 1.35 -15.53 1.75
C THR A 57 0.65 -14.73 0.65
N GLY A 58 0.13 -13.54 1.00
CA GLY A 58 -0.53 -12.66 0.02
C GLY A 58 -1.95 -13.06 -0.37
N ILE A 59 -2.57 -13.98 0.38
CA ILE A 59 -4.00 -14.28 0.27
C ILE A 59 -4.79 -13.03 0.65
N GLU A 60 -5.63 -12.58 -0.26
CA GLU A 60 -6.58 -11.49 -0.01
C GLU A 60 -7.87 -12.09 0.53
N ILE A 61 -8.26 -11.68 1.74
CA ILE A 61 -9.53 -12.09 2.34
C ILE A 61 -10.58 -11.07 1.93
N ASP A 62 -11.55 -11.50 1.12
CA ASP A 62 -12.66 -10.64 0.73
C ASP A 62 -13.56 -10.31 1.92
N ALA A 63 -14.27 -9.18 1.86
CA ALA A 63 -15.19 -8.72 2.89
C ALA A 63 -16.28 -9.77 3.21
N GLN A 64 -16.69 -10.57 2.23
CA GLN A 64 -17.63 -11.68 2.42
C GLN A 64 -17.09 -12.77 3.35
N HIS A 65 -15.79 -13.08 3.28
CA HIS A 65 -15.16 -14.08 4.16
C HIS A 65 -15.03 -13.55 5.58
N ALA A 66 -14.68 -12.26 5.74
CA ALA A 66 -14.61 -11.63 7.05
C ALA A 66 -16.00 -11.55 7.71
N ALA A 67 -17.04 -11.25 6.94
CA ALA A 67 -18.43 -11.18 7.42
C ALA A 67 -19.03 -12.56 7.73
N ALA A 68 -18.59 -13.61 7.03
CA ALA A 68 -19.02 -14.97 7.30
C ALA A 68 -18.44 -15.55 8.60
N LEU A 69 -17.35 -14.97 9.11
CA LEU A 69 -16.69 -15.45 10.31
C LEU A 69 -17.45 -15.00 11.56
N THR A 70 -18.05 -15.96 12.27
CA THR A 70 -18.61 -15.71 13.60
C THR A 70 -17.48 -15.71 14.63
N ILE A 71 -17.26 -14.57 15.27
CA ILE A 71 -16.32 -14.43 16.38
C ILE A 71 -17.15 -14.28 17.65
N ASN A 72 -16.97 -15.19 18.61
CA ASN A 72 -17.65 -15.14 19.90
C ASN A 72 -16.73 -14.44 20.91
N PRO A 73 -16.94 -13.14 21.21
CA PRO A 73 -16.19 -12.46 22.25
C PRO A 73 -16.50 -13.07 23.62
N ASN A 74 -15.48 -13.18 24.46
CA ASN A 74 -15.62 -13.55 25.86
C ASN A 74 -16.17 -12.36 26.67
N GLU A 75 -16.94 -12.62 27.72
CA GLU A 75 -17.43 -11.59 28.65
C GLU A 75 -16.27 -10.80 29.28
N PHE A 76 -15.15 -11.46 29.53
CA PHE A 76 -13.92 -10.85 30.02
C PHE A 76 -12.98 -10.51 28.87
N HIS A 77 -12.94 -9.22 28.51
CA HIS A 77 -12.10 -8.64 27.43
C HIS A 77 -12.34 -9.26 26.05
N GLY A 78 -13.60 -9.31 25.61
CA GLY A 78 -14.03 -9.87 24.32
C GLY A 78 -13.33 -9.32 23.06
N GLU A 79 -12.84 -8.08 23.12
CA GLU A 79 -12.03 -7.46 22.07
C GLU A 79 -10.75 -8.28 21.74
N TRP A 80 -10.22 -9.02 22.71
CA TRP A 80 -8.97 -9.78 22.58
C TRP A 80 -9.10 -11.25 22.98
N ASN A 81 -10.11 -11.58 23.76
CA ASN A 81 -10.39 -12.93 24.20
C ASN A 81 -11.66 -13.40 23.49
N TYR A 82 -11.49 -14.12 22.39
CA TYR A 82 -12.61 -14.56 21.57
C TYR A 82 -12.41 -16.01 21.14
N THR A 83 -13.52 -16.67 20.82
CA THR A 83 -13.55 -18.01 20.26
C THR A 83 -14.08 -17.96 18.84
N ILE A 84 -13.38 -18.59 17.91
CA ILE A 84 -13.87 -18.83 16.55
C ILE A 84 -14.28 -20.30 16.48
N PRO A 85 -15.58 -20.64 16.60
CA PRO A 85 -16.02 -22.02 16.50
C PRO A 85 -15.88 -22.53 15.05
N PRO A 86 -15.73 -23.85 14.83
CA PRO A 86 -15.81 -24.43 13.50
C PRO A 86 -17.15 -24.10 12.85
N GLN A 87 -17.13 -23.47 11.69
CA GLN A 87 -18.34 -22.98 11.01
C GLN A 87 -18.55 -23.73 9.69
N ALA A 88 -19.66 -24.46 9.60
CA ALA A 88 -20.11 -25.04 8.33
C ALA A 88 -20.72 -23.92 7.46
N GLY A 89 -20.16 -23.69 6.27
CA GLY A 89 -20.67 -22.70 5.33
C GLY A 89 -19.80 -21.46 5.15
N VAL A 90 -18.69 -21.32 5.89
CA VAL A 90 -17.64 -20.35 5.49
C VAL A 90 -17.03 -20.89 4.19
N PRO A 91 -17.10 -20.15 3.06
CA PRO A 91 -16.47 -20.59 1.83
C PRO A 91 -14.99 -20.83 2.10
N ALA A 92 -14.47 -21.96 1.63
CA ALA A 92 -13.05 -22.27 1.80
C ALA A 92 -12.24 -21.11 1.20
N VAL A 93 -11.42 -20.47 2.03
CA VAL A 93 -10.46 -19.49 1.53
C VAL A 93 -9.64 -20.20 0.47
N PRO A 94 -9.52 -19.65 -0.75
CA PRO A 94 -8.64 -20.25 -1.75
C PRO A 94 -7.23 -20.35 -1.15
N LEU A 95 -6.84 -21.55 -0.71
CA LEU A 95 -5.48 -21.87 -0.26
C LEU A 95 -4.49 -21.86 -1.43
N GLN A 96 -4.99 -21.62 -2.64
CA GLN A 96 -4.15 -21.17 -3.74
C GLN A 96 -4.06 -19.65 -3.64
N PRO A 97 -2.85 -19.07 -3.46
CA PRO A 97 -2.71 -17.64 -3.62
C PRO A 97 -3.31 -17.30 -4.98
N PRO A 98 -4.16 -16.26 -5.11
CA PRO A 98 -4.71 -15.85 -6.40
C PRO A 98 -3.54 -15.82 -7.38
N GLY A 99 -3.57 -16.75 -8.36
CA GLY A 99 -2.37 -17.29 -8.99
C GLY A 99 -1.35 -16.19 -9.23
N ARG A 100 -0.19 -16.28 -8.57
CA ARG A 100 0.87 -15.25 -8.46
C ARG A 100 0.33 -13.94 -8.99
N ARG A 101 -0.45 -13.20 -8.17
CA ARG A 101 -1.13 -11.97 -8.62
C ARG A 101 -0.25 -11.38 -9.67
N ALA A 102 -0.79 -11.19 -10.86
CA ALA A 102 -0.20 -10.18 -11.68
C ALA A 102 -0.30 -8.89 -10.80
N HIS A 103 0.67 -8.63 -9.90
CA HIS A 103 1.48 -7.44 -10.06
C HIS A 103 1.64 -7.40 -11.54
N PRO A 104 0.86 -6.55 -12.22
CA PRO A 104 0.82 -6.61 -13.66
C PRO A 104 2.27 -6.76 -14.08
N ARG A 105 2.59 -7.68 -14.99
CA ARG A 105 3.86 -7.51 -15.69
C ARG A 105 3.93 -6.11 -16.37
N LEU A 106 2.81 -5.38 -16.31
CA LEU A 106 2.61 -3.96 -16.54
C LEU A 106 2.88 -2.99 -15.36
N ALA A 107 3.10 -3.43 -14.12
CA ALA A 107 3.34 -2.53 -12.99
C ALA A 107 4.79 -2.03 -12.90
N HIS A 108 5.70 -2.75 -13.56
CA HIS A 108 6.99 -2.21 -13.98
C HIS A 108 6.87 -1.29 -15.21
N THR A 109 5.67 -1.19 -15.80
CA THR A 109 5.33 -0.33 -16.95
C THR A 109 4.57 0.92 -16.50
N PHE A 110 4.39 1.11 -15.19
CA PHE A 110 4.07 2.41 -14.59
C PHE A 110 5.31 3.30 -14.60
N ASP A 111 5.65 3.78 -15.77
CA ASP A 111 6.68 4.80 -15.97
C ASP A 111 6.04 6.17 -16.20
N SER A 112 6.85 7.21 -16.33
CA SER A 112 6.36 8.56 -16.68
C SER A 112 5.58 8.56 -18.01
N ALA A 113 5.76 7.56 -18.86
CA ALA A 113 4.97 7.34 -20.07
C ALA A 113 3.46 7.17 -19.80
N LEU A 114 3.08 6.65 -18.62
CA LEU A 114 1.67 6.62 -18.23
C LEU A 114 1.20 7.98 -17.72
N ALA A 115 2.07 8.76 -17.08
CA ALA A 115 1.75 10.11 -16.61
C ALA A 115 1.37 11.07 -17.75
N THR A 116 1.72 10.74 -19.01
CA THR A 116 1.35 11.50 -20.21
C THR A 116 0.11 10.94 -20.93
N HIS A 117 -0.60 9.97 -20.34
CA HIS A 117 -1.76 9.36 -20.98
C HIS A 117 -2.95 10.35 -21.02
N PRO A 118 -3.60 10.58 -22.19
CA PRO A 118 -4.64 11.60 -22.34
C PRO A 118 -5.82 11.45 -21.37
N VAL A 119 -6.15 10.23 -20.99
CA VAL A 119 -7.24 9.95 -20.04
C VAL A 119 -6.90 10.43 -18.63
N LEU A 120 -5.62 10.37 -18.24
CA LEU A 120 -5.14 10.85 -16.95
C LEU A 120 -4.95 12.36 -16.97
N THR A 121 -4.30 12.90 -18.00
CA THR A 121 -4.02 14.34 -18.13
C THR A 121 -5.23 15.16 -18.55
N GLY A 122 -6.25 14.53 -19.15
CA GLY A 122 -7.43 15.20 -19.71
C GLY A 122 -7.18 15.92 -21.04
N MET A 123 -6.01 15.73 -21.67
CA MET A 123 -5.61 16.46 -22.87
C MET A 123 -4.75 15.59 -23.81
N PRO A 124 -4.76 15.85 -25.13
CA PRO A 124 -3.89 15.14 -26.06
C PRO A 124 -2.40 15.44 -25.78
N ARG A 125 -1.51 14.56 -26.24
CA ARG A 125 -0.07 14.68 -25.99
C ARG A 125 0.51 15.99 -26.53
N ASP A 126 0.06 16.45 -27.70
CA ASP A 126 0.55 17.70 -28.28
C ASP A 126 0.18 18.93 -27.42
N ALA A 127 -1.02 18.93 -26.83
CA ALA A 127 -1.43 19.99 -25.91
C ALA A 127 -0.66 19.92 -24.59
N LEU A 128 -0.34 18.71 -24.11
CA LEU A 128 0.50 18.51 -22.94
C LEU A 128 1.93 19.02 -23.19
N ASP A 129 2.50 18.75 -24.36
CA ASP A 129 3.86 19.19 -24.72
C ASP A 129 3.94 20.72 -24.85
N GLN A 130 2.92 21.35 -25.42
CA GLN A 130 2.80 22.82 -25.47
C GLN A 130 2.72 23.42 -24.06
N LEU A 131 1.90 22.83 -23.18
CA LEU A 131 1.79 23.26 -21.78
C LEU A 131 3.13 23.14 -21.05
N VAL A 132 3.82 22.01 -21.22
CA VAL A 132 5.13 21.77 -20.59
C VAL A 132 6.17 22.77 -21.07
N ALA A 133 6.16 23.14 -22.36
CA ALA A 133 7.03 24.18 -22.89
C ALA A 133 6.75 25.55 -22.25
N GLN A 134 5.48 25.94 -22.09
CA GLN A 134 5.10 27.18 -21.41
C GLN A 134 5.52 27.19 -19.93
N VAL A 135 5.30 26.08 -19.22
CA VAL A 135 5.73 25.93 -17.82
C VAL A 135 7.26 26.01 -17.70
N ARG A 136 8.00 25.45 -18.66
CA ARG A 136 9.47 25.55 -18.69
C ARG A 136 9.95 27.00 -18.79
N GLU A 137 9.38 27.79 -19.70
CA GLU A 137 9.71 29.21 -19.83
C GLU A 137 9.44 29.98 -18.52
N LEU A 138 8.32 29.70 -17.85
CA LEU A 138 8.04 30.28 -16.53
C LEU A 138 9.08 29.87 -15.49
N VAL A 139 9.43 28.58 -15.41
CA VAL A 139 10.43 28.08 -14.46
C VAL A 139 11.80 28.71 -14.71
N ASP A 140 12.16 28.94 -15.97
CA ASP A 140 13.43 29.56 -16.34
C ASP A 140 13.47 31.07 -16.06
N ALA A 141 12.32 31.75 -16.08
CA ALA A 141 12.18 33.13 -15.64
C ALA A 141 12.27 33.30 -14.11
N LEU A 142 12.07 32.24 -13.32
CA LEU A 142 12.11 32.31 -11.86
C LEU A 142 13.54 32.46 -11.30
N PRO A 143 13.71 33.12 -10.14
CA PRO A 143 14.95 33.11 -9.38
C PRO A 143 15.39 31.67 -9.05
N PRO A 144 16.70 31.33 -9.08
CA PRO A 144 17.19 29.95 -8.90
C PRO A 144 16.70 29.27 -7.61
N LYS A 145 16.47 30.04 -6.54
CA LYS A 145 15.98 29.54 -5.25
C LYS A 145 14.50 29.14 -5.26
N GLN A 146 13.72 29.64 -6.22
CA GLN A 146 12.27 29.43 -6.34
C GLN A 146 11.93 28.38 -7.40
N ARG A 147 12.92 27.90 -8.17
CA ARG A 147 12.71 26.88 -9.19
C ARG A 147 12.43 25.52 -8.52
N PRO A 148 11.33 24.84 -8.88
CA PRO A 148 11.11 23.47 -8.42
C PRO A 148 12.22 22.58 -8.96
N ARG A 149 12.97 21.93 -8.05
CA ARG A 149 14.13 21.11 -8.39
C ARG A 149 14.12 19.81 -7.61
N HIS A 150 14.47 18.74 -8.30
CA HIS A 150 14.63 17.44 -7.70
C HIS A 150 15.83 16.71 -8.31
N ARG A 151 16.53 15.88 -7.53
CA ARG A 151 17.75 15.19 -7.99
C ARG A 151 17.49 14.21 -9.13
N LYS A 152 16.29 13.64 -9.21
CA LYS A 152 15.92 12.58 -10.16
C LYS A 152 14.85 12.97 -11.18
N LEU A 153 14.17 14.11 -10.99
CA LEU A 153 13.05 14.50 -11.86
C LEU A 153 13.43 15.72 -12.66
N THR A 154 13.12 15.67 -13.94
CA THR A 154 13.23 16.81 -14.85
C THR A 154 12.07 17.78 -14.64
N VAL A 155 12.16 18.98 -15.23
CA VAL A 155 11.09 19.97 -15.18
C VAL A 155 9.82 19.45 -15.85
N GLU A 156 9.93 18.67 -16.92
CA GLU A 156 8.77 18.05 -17.59
C GLU A 156 8.03 17.10 -16.64
N ASN A 157 8.76 16.23 -15.93
CA ASN A 157 8.15 15.29 -15.00
C ASN A 157 7.43 16.00 -13.85
N ILE A 158 7.98 17.12 -13.38
CA ILE A 158 7.34 17.95 -12.34
C ILE A 158 6.06 18.61 -12.89
N ALA A 159 6.10 19.10 -14.13
CA ALA A 159 4.92 19.66 -14.79
C ALA A 159 3.81 18.60 -14.97
N TRP A 160 4.16 17.40 -15.44
CA TRP A 160 3.22 16.27 -15.55
C TRP A 160 2.61 15.90 -14.20
N ALA A 161 3.43 15.80 -13.14
CA ALA A 161 2.95 15.52 -11.80
C ALA A 161 1.93 16.56 -11.32
N ALA A 162 2.18 17.84 -11.61
CA ALA A 162 1.29 18.93 -11.22
C ALA A 162 -0.01 18.95 -12.03
N VAL A 163 0.00 18.53 -13.31
CA VAL A 163 -1.22 18.31 -14.11
C VAL A 163 -2.06 17.18 -13.50
N LEU A 164 -1.43 16.06 -13.11
CA LEU A 164 -2.14 14.94 -12.48
C LEU A 164 -2.72 15.31 -11.11
N ASP A 165 -2.04 16.16 -10.35
CA ASP A 165 -2.55 16.72 -9.09
C ASP A 165 -3.79 17.60 -9.32
N GLN A 166 -3.81 18.44 -10.35
CA GLN A 166 -5.00 19.21 -10.73
C GLN A 166 -6.17 18.32 -11.15
N ARG A 167 -5.89 17.20 -11.82
CA ARG A 167 -6.87 16.18 -12.20
C ARG A 167 -7.40 15.39 -11.00
N GLY A 168 -6.85 15.59 -9.80
CA GLY A 168 -7.31 14.96 -8.56
C GLY A 168 -6.70 13.60 -8.28
N LEU A 169 -5.55 13.24 -8.89
CA LEU A 169 -4.82 12.05 -8.44
C LEU A 169 -4.27 12.25 -7.02
N PRO A 170 -4.39 11.26 -6.13
CA PRO A 170 -3.72 11.29 -4.83
C PRO A 170 -2.21 11.45 -4.96
N CYS A 171 -1.62 12.25 -4.07
CA CYS A 171 -0.17 12.47 -3.99
C CYS A 171 0.62 11.15 -3.89
N SER A 172 0.08 10.16 -3.19
CA SER A 172 0.66 8.81 -3.07
C SER A 172 0.78 8.09 -4.43
N LEU A 173 -0.23 8.20 -5.31
CA LEU A 173 -0.19 7.62 -6.65
C LEU A 173 0.75 8.40 -7.58
N ILE A 174 0.75 9.73 -7.50
CA ILE A 174 1.69 10.57 -8.27
C ILE A 174 3.12 10.23 -7.85
N ALA A 175 3.40 10.13 -6.55
CA ALA A 175 4.71 9.73 -6.03
C ALA A 175 5.13 8.34 -6.51
N HIS A 176 4.18 7.39 -6.58
CA HIS A 176 4.39 6.06 -7.12
C HIS A 176 4.78 6.08 -8.61
N LEU A 177 4.05 6.83 -9.45
CA LEU A 177 4.34 6.97 -10.90
C LEU A 177 5.74 7.53 -11.17
N PHE A 178 6.19 8.48 -10.36
CA PHE A 178 7.50 9.12 -10.52
C PHE A 178 8.62 8.49 -9.69
N ARG A 179 8.32 7.43 -8.92
CA ARG A 179 9.28 6.69 -8.08
C ARG A 179 10.06 7.57 -7.10
N ILE A 180 9.37 8.53 -6.48
CA ILE A 180 9.93 9.39 -5.41
C ILE A 180 9.11 9.29 -4.12
N GLY A 181 9.65 9.78 -3.01
CA GLY A 181 8.93 9.76 -1.73
C GLY A 181 7.76 10.74 -1.73
N GLU A 182 6.65 10.37 -1.08
CA GLU A 182 5.41 11.17 -1.04
C GLU A 182 5.63 12.57 -0.44
N ASN A 183 6.47 12.69 0.60
CA ASN A 183 6.82 14.00 1.17
C ASN A 183 7.59 14.89 0.19
N GLN A 184 8.47 14.30 -0.64
CA GLN A 184 9.19 15.04 -1.68
C GLN A 184 8.22 15.46 -2.79
N MET A 185 7.31 14.58 -3.19
CA MET A 185 6.27 14.87 -4.17
C MET A 185 5.39 16.03 -3.72
N ARG A 186 4.92 16.01 -2.47
CA ARG A 186 4.08 17.07 -1.92
C ARG A 186 4.76 18.44 -1.98
N THR A 187 6.04 18.52 -1.61
CA THR A 187 6.82 19.78 -1.71
C THR A 187 6.93 20.26 -3.15
N LEU A 188 7.18 19.34 -4.10
CA LEU A 188 7.26 19.69 -5.53
C LEU A 188 5.92 20.19 -6.06
N LEU A 189 4.81 19.54 -5.70
CA LEU A 189 3.46 19.95 -6.10
C LEU A 189 3.09 21.33 -5.54
N GLN A 190 3.48 21.64 -4.29
CA GLN A 190 3.29 22.98 -3.71
C GLN A 190 4.03 24.08 -4.49
N GLN A 191 5.20 23.77 -5.06
CA GLN A 191 5.98 24.71 -5.86
C GLN A 191 5.49 24.82 -7.30
N ALA A 192 5.00 23.71 -7.89
CA ALA A 192 4.60 23.65 -9.29
C ALA A 192 3.15 24.10 -9.53
N ARG A 193 2.24 23.90 -8.58
CA ARG A 193 0.81 24.25 -8.71
C ARG A 193 0.57 25.73 -9.06
N PRO A 194 1.25 26.72 -8.45
CA PRO A 194 1.07 28.13 -8.82
C PRO A 194 1.46 28.44 -10.27
N LEU A 195 2.45 27.72 -10.82
CA LEU A 195 2.95 27.95 -12.19
C LEU A 195 1.92 27.53 -13.23
N LEU A 196 1.20 26.42 -12.98
CA LEU A 196 0.09 26.00 -13.83
C LEU A 196 -1.12 26.93 -13.71
N GLN A 197 -1.42 27.43 -12.51
CA GLN A 197 -2.50 28.39 -12.29
C GLN A 197 -2.25 29.72 -13.01
N GLN A 198 -1.00 30.18 -13.08
CA GLN A 198 -0.64 31.40 -13.81
C GLN A 198 -0.87 31.30 -15.32
N GLN A 199 -0.86 30.10 -15.88
CA GLN A 199 -1.20 29.87 -17.30
C GLN A 199 -2.72 29.67 -17.52
N GLY A 200 -3.54 29.80 -16.48
CA GLY A 200 -5.00 29.65 -16.58
C GLY A 200 -5.48 28.23 -16.86
N HIS A 201 -4.59 27.23 -16.77
CA HIS A 201 -4.96 25.83 -16.98
C HIS A 201 -5.67 25.28 -15.75
N HIS A 202 -6.96 25.01 -15.93
CA HIS A 202 -7.80 24.27 -15.00
C HIS A 202 -8.22 22.97 -15.67
N ALA A 203 -7.61 21.87 -15.27
CA ALA A 203 -8.00 20.56 -15.75
C ALA A 203 -9.29 20.09 -15.06
N GLU A 204 -10.22 19.50 -15.81
CA GLU A 204 -11.42 18.89 -15.22
C GLU A 204 -11.00 17.75 -14.28
N PRO A 205 -11.59 17.60 -13.08
CA PRO A 205 -11.27 16.47 -12.20
C PRO A 205 -11.53 15.13 -12.88
N LEU A 206 -10.76 14.11 -12.52
CA LEU A 206 -11.05 12.75 -12.98
C LEU A 206 -12.44 12.31 -12.50
N PRO A 207 -13.22 11.64 -13.37
CA PRO A 207 -14.56 11.17 -13.02
C PRO A 207 -14.54 10.00 -12.03
N VAL A 208 -13.35 9.44 -11.74
CA VAL A 208 -13.16 8.28 -10.87
C VAL A 208 -12.12 8.60 -9.80
N HIS A 209 -12.43 8.26 -8.55
CA HIS A 209 -11.50 8.35 -7.44
C HIS A 209 -10.57 7.13 -7.40
N LEU A 210 -9.34 7.29 -7.87
CA LEU A 210 -8.34 6.22 -7.91
C LEU A 210 -7.55 6.17 -6.61
N VAL A 211 -7.59 5.05 -5.88
CA VAL A 211 -6.96 4.92 -4.55
C VAL A 211 -5.64 4.17 -4.60
N ASP A 212 -5.52 3.19 -5.50
CA ASP A 212 -4.37 2.29 -5.57
C ASP A 212 -3.84 2.12 -7.02
N PRO A 213 -2.58 1.68 -7.19
CA PRO A 213 -1.99 1.51 -8.52
C PRO A 213 -2.75 0.51 -9.42
N CYS A 214 -3.43 -0.49 -8.86
CA CYS A 214 -4.16 -1.48 -9.66
C CYS A 214 -5.43 -0.86 -10.26
N GLN A 215 -6.14 -0.02 -9.51
CA GLN A 215 -7.25 0.77 -10.03
C GLN A 215 -6.80 1.70 -11.15
N LEU A 216 -5.65 2.36 -10.99
CA LEU A 216 -5.08 3.25 -11.99
C LEU A 216 -4.72 2.50 -13.29
N ALA A 217 -4.09 1.32 -13.19
CA ALA A 217 -3.83 0.45 -14.36
C ALA A 217 -5.13 0.10 -15.09
N ARG A 218 -6.10 -0.41 -14.33
CA ARG A 218 -7.37 -0.89 -14.87
C ARG A 218 -8.10 0.25 -15.59
N TYR A 219 -8.15 1.42 -14.99
CA TYR A 219 -8.76 2.61 -15.57
C TYR A 219 -8.13 2.99 -16.91
N VAL A 220 -6.80 3.05 -17.00
CA VAL A 220 -6.12 3.37 -18.26
C VAL A 220 -6.34 2.28 -19.32
N MET A 221 -6.24 1.00 -18.95
CA MET A 221 -6.44 -0.12 -19.89
C MET A 221 -7.87 -0.19 -20.46
N HIS A 222 -8.90 0.11 -19.66
CA HIS A 222 -10.27 0.18 -20.17
C HIS A 222 -10.47 1.36 -21.13
N ALA A 223 -9.87 2.50 -20.82
CA ALA A 223 -9.99 3.67 -21.67
C ALA A 223 -9.29 3.48 -23.03
N THR A 224 -8.12 2.84 -23.06
CA THR A 224 -7.46 2.48 -24.34
C THR A 224 -8.30 1.51 -25.17
N SER A 225 -9.02 0.58 -24.53
CA SER A 225 -9.87 -0.41 -25.21
C SER A 225 -11.14 0.20 -25.82
N THR A 226 -11.60 1.32 -25.28
CA THR A 226 -12.83 2.01 -25.75
C THR A 226 -12.53 2.97 -26.91
N THR A 227 -11.25 3.23 -27.20
CA THR A 227 -10.80 4.19 -28.22
C THR A 227 -10.30 3.49 -29.50
N SER A 228 -10.43 2.17 -29.59
CA SER A 228 -10.10 1.35 -30.78
C SER A 228 -11.34 0.90 -31.54
#